data_AF-A0A945J6A0-F1
#
_entry.id   AF-A0A945J6A0-F1
#
_cell.length_a   1.000
_cell.length_b   1.000
_cell.length_c   1.000
_cell.angle_alpha   90.00
_cell.angle_beta   90.00
_cell.angle_gamma   90.00
#
_symmetry.space_group_name_H-M   'P 1'
#
loop_
_entity.id
_entity.type
_entity.pdbx_description
1 polymer ?
#
loop_
_entity_poly.entity_id
_entity_poly.type
_entity_poly.pdbx_seq_one_letter_code
_entity_poly.pdbx_strand_id
1 'polypeptide(L)'
;MSTDEQAFEDEWEEEVETQPPDRCPACGGSRFGVYVMGMPMTGGDFFEQLDRDEIRLLGCIPPDTAPFWFCRDCDADILEEGWLAPNEEVASELERLNELLYDDALDYDEFQAARKRLLDPGTPS
;
A
#
# COMPACT_ATOMS: atom_id res chain seq x y z
N MET A 1 42.23 20.41 12.17
CA MET A 1 41.61 19.28 12.88
C MET A 1 41.03 19.82 14.18
N SER A 2 39.74 20.18 14.18
CA SER A 2 38.91 20.45 15.36
C SER A 2 37.47 20.68 14.89
N THR A 3 36.69 19.60 14.92
CA THR A 3 35.28 19.54 15.34
C THR A 3 34.27 20.45 14.62
N ASP A 4 33.94 20.11 13.37
CA ASP A 4 32.65 20.41 12.73
C ASP A 4 31.72 19.21 12.96
N GLU A 5 31.19 19.04 14.18
CA GLU A 5 30.37 17.87 14.56
C GLU A 5 28.94 18.18 15.03
N GLN A 6 28.40 19.39 14.82
CA GLN A 6 27.03 19.68 15.31
C GLN A 6 26.25 20.61 14.37
N ALA A 7 25.62 20.01 13.36
CA ALA A 7 24.38 20.47 12.73
C ALA A 7 23.86 19.42 11.73
N PHE A 8 23.71 18.17 12.16
CA PHE A 8 22.85 17.20 11.47
C PHE A 8 21.55 17.17 12.27
N GLU A 9 20.85 18.31 12.30
CA GLU A 9 19.48 18.38 12.80
C GLU A 9 18.64 17.56 11.82
N ASP A 10 18.39 16.31 12.18
CA ASP A 10 17.11 15.61 12.10
C ASP A 10 16.04 16.21 11.15
N GLU A 11 16.37 16.40 9.88
CA GLU A 11 15.40 16.60 8.79
C GLU A 11 14.86 15.21 8.40
N TRP A 12 14.26 14.52 9.37
CA TRP A 12 13.39 13.40 9.07
C TRP A 12 12.14 14.02 8.48
N GLU A 13 12.00 13.95 7.15
CA GLU A 13 10.75 14.23 6.46
C GLU A 13 9.64 13.50 7.22
N GLU A 14 8.69 14.26 7.77
CA GLU A 14 7.50 13.70 8.42
C GLU A 14 6.87 12.74 7.40
N GLU A 15 6.97 11.42 7.65
CA GLU A 15 6.35 10.40 6.80
C GLU A 15 4.85 10.71 6.76
N VAL A 16 4.40 11.29 5.65
CA VAL A 16 3.01 11.65 5.45
C VAL A 16 2.22 10.36 5.49
N GLU A 17 1.43 10.16 6.55
CA GLU A 17 0.57 8.98 6.68
C GLU A 17 -0.35 8.91 5.46
N THR A 18 -0.12 7.90 4.60
CA THR A 18 -0.87 7.72 3.37
C THR A 18 -2.36 7.59 3.70
N GLN A 19 -3.19 8.46 3.12
CA GLN A 19 -4.63 8.48 3.38
C GLN A 19 -5.35 7.53 2.42
N PRO A 20 -6.43 6.85 2.86
CA PRO A 20 -7.27 6.07 1.96
C PRO A 20 -7.90 6.97 0.88
N PRO A 21 -8.32 6.40 -0.27
CA PRO A 21 -9.02 7.17 -1.29
C PRO A 21 -10.34 7.74 -0.77
N ASP A 22 -10.82 8.85 -1.35
CA ASP A 22 -12.08 9.49 -0.96
C ASP A 22 -13.30 8.54 -1.01
N ARG A 23 -13.30 7.61 -1.98
CA ARG A 23 -14.36 6.64 -2.20
C ARG A 23 -13.79 5.30 -2.63
N CYS A 24 -14.43 4.23 -2.17
CA CYS A 24 -14.06 2.87 -2.51
C CYS A 24 -14.23 2.66 -4.04
N PRO A 25 -13.19 2.21 -4.75
CA PRO A 25 -13.26 1.95 -6.18
C PRO A 25 -14.23 0.82 -6.55
N ALA A 26 -14.57 -0.10 -5.63
CA ALA A 26 -15.53 -1.17 -5.87
C ALA A 26 -17.00 -0.76 -5.63
N CYS A 27 -17.31 -0.02 -4.56
CA CYS A 27 -18.70 0.24 -4.15
C CYS A 27 -19.07 1.72 -3.97
N GLY A 28 -18.11 2.64 -4.02
CA GLY A 28 -18.32 4.07 -3.79
C GLY A 28 -18.56 4.47 -2.32
N GLY A 29 -18.46 3.53 -1.38
CA GLY A 29 -18.49 3.78 0.06
C GLY A 29 -17.28 4.60 0.54
N SER A 30 -17.35 5.15 1.75
CA SER A 30 -16.31 6.04 2.31
C SER A 30 -15.81 5.56 3.67
N ARG A 31 -16.17 4.35 4.07
CA ARG A 31 -15.71 3.75 5.33
C ARG A 31 -14.58 2.78 5.01
N PHE A 32 -13.41 3.08 5.56
CA PHE A 32 -12.21 2.26 5.38
C PHE A 32 -11.71 1.77 6.73
N GLY A 33 -11.09 0.60 6.70
CA GLY A 33 -10.17 0.14 7.72
C GLY A 33 -8.77 -0.02 7.12
N VAL A 34 -7.78 -0.22 7.97
CA VAL A 34 -6.36 -0.28 7.58
C VAL A 34 -5.76 -1.65 7.90
N TYR A 35 -4.87 -2.11 7.03
CA TYR A 35 -4.00 -3.24 7.34
C TYR A 35 -2.80 -2.75 8.15
N VAL A 36 -2.69 -3.22 9.38
CA VAL A 36 -1.50 -3.01 10.21
C VAL A 36 -0.53 -4.14 9.94
N MET A 37 0.67 -3.77 9.48
CA MET A 37 1.76 -4.68 9.17
C MET A 37 2.76 -4.75 10.31
N GLY A 38 3.42 -5.89 10.46
CA GLY A 38 4.46 -6.07 11.48
C GLY A 38 3.90 -6.33 12.88
N MET A 39 4.67 -5.97 13.91
CA MET A 39 4.31 -6.24 15.29
C MET A 39 3.37 -5.16 15.81
N PRO A 40 2.12 -5.50 16.19
CA PRO A 40 1.20 -4.50 16.69
C PRO A 40 1.72 -3.92 18.01
N MET A 41 1.75 -2.60 18.09
CA MET A 41 1.95 -1.91 19.35
C MET A 41 0.69 -2.15 20.20
N THR A 42 0.80 -2.97 21.25
CA THR A 42 -0.33 -3.35 22.11
C THR A 42 -0.80 -2.23 23.06
N GLY A 43 -0.44 -0.97 22.77
CA GLY A 43 -0.86 0.21 23.52
C GLY A 43 -2.03 0.92 22.82
N GLY A 44 -2.74 1.77 23.57
CA GLY A 44 -3.87 2.55 23.03
C GLY A 44 -5.14 1.71 22.83
N ASP A 45 -5.95 2.11 21.87
CA ASP A 45 -7.24 1.52 21.51
C ASP A 45 -7.12 0.43 20.43
N PHE A 46 -5.90 -0.08 20.18
CA PHE A 46 -5.61 -1.07 19.14
C PHE A 46 -6.58 -2.26 19.14
N PHE A 47 -6.80 -2.89 20.31
CA PHE A 47 -7.72 -4.02 20.42
C PHE A 47 -9.18 -3.62 20.20
N GLU A 48 -9.57 -2.41 20.59
CA GLU A 48 -10.92 -1.91 20.36
C GLU A 48 -11.16 -1.62 18.88
N GLN A 49 -10.16 -1.08 18.17
CA GLN A 49 -10.21 -0.88 16.72
C GLN A 49 -10.28 -2.22 15.98
N LEU A 50 -9.55 -3.24 16.45
CA LEU A 50 -9.63 -4.59 15.93
C LEU A 50 -11.03 -5.19 16.14
N ASP A 51 -11.62 -5.03 17.32
CA ASP A 51 -13.00 -5.47 17.62
C ASP A 51 -14.07 -4.71 16.80
N ARG A 52 -13.78 -3.48 16.36
CA ARG A 52 -14.67 -2.65 15.53
C ARG A 52 -14.48 -2.86 14.02
N ASP A 53 -13.65 -3.80 13.59
CA ASP A 53 -13.25 -3.99 12.18
C ASP A 53 -12.70 -2.69 11.56
N GLU A 54 -11.91 -1.93 12.32
CA GLU A 54 -11.18 -0.74 11.86
C GLU A 54 -9.75 -1.08 11.44
N ILE A 55 -9.18 -2.14 12.04
CA ILE A 55 -7.85 -2.65 11.73
C ILE A 55 -7.94 -4.15 11.38
N ARG A 56 -7.12 -4.56 10.41
CA ARG A 56 -6.77 -5.96 10.18
C ARG A 56 -5.26 -6.14 10.29
N LEU A 57 -4.83 -7.28 10.81
CA LEU A 57 -3.41 -7.60 10.88
C LEU A 57 -2.98 -8.30 9.60
N LEU A 58 -1.96 -7.74 8.94
CA LEU A 58 -1.22 -8.44 7.90
C LEU A 58 0.06 -9.02 8.50
N GLY A 59 0.66 -10.00 7.82
CA GLY A 59 1.92 -10.59 8.24
C GLY A 59 3.06 -9.58 8.36
N CYS A 60 4.21 -10.02 8.88
CA CYS A 60 5.37 -9.15 9.08
C CYS A 60 6.06 -8.73 7.78
N ILE A 61 5.85 -9.49 6.69
CA ILE A 61 6.47 -9.24 5.39
C ILE A 61 5.33 -9.12 4.38
N PRO A 62 4.90 -7.90 4.04
CA PRO A 62 3.91 -7.71 2.99
C PRO A 62 4.50 -8.10 1.63
N PRO A 63 3.74 -8.78 0.76
CA PRO A 63 4.06 -8.79 -0.67
C PRO A 63 3.95 -7.37 -1.26
N ASP A 64 4.57 -7.12 -2.42
CA ASP A 64 4.51 -5.81 -3.08
C ASP A 64 3.09 -5.38 -3.51
N THR A 65 2.17 -6.35 -3.56
CA THR A 65 0.75 -6.13 -3.85
C THR A 65 -0.12 -6.22 -2.59
N ALA A 66 0.47 -6.07 -1.40
CA ALA A 66 -0.27 -6.06 -0.15
C ALA A 66 -1.27 -4.89 -0.13
N PRO A 67 -2.52 -5.14 0.28
CA PRO A 67 -3.46 -4.06 0.48
C PRO A 67 -3.06 -3.21 1.68
N PHE A 68 -3.22 -1.91 1.55
CA PHE A 68 -3.06 -0.94 2.63
C PHE A 68 -4.38 -0.73 3.37
N TRP A 69 -5.50 -0.75 2.64
CA TRP A 69 -6.83 -0.53 3.18
C TRP A 69 -7.80 -1.61 2.76
N PHE A 70 -8.92 -1.68 3.47
CA PHE A 70 -10.09 -2.43 3.06
C PHE A 70 -11.34 -1.58 3.22
N CYS A 71 -12.30 -1.75 2.31
CA CYS A 71 -13.59 -1.09 2.43
C CYS A 71 -14.45 -1.81 3.48
N ARG A 72 -14.92 -1.08 4.49
CA ARG A 72 -15.79 -1.64 5.55
C ARG A 72 -17.22 -1.89 5.10
N ASP A 73 -17.60 -1.40 3.91
CA ASP A 73 -18.95 -1.57 3.37
C ASP A 73 -19.06 -2.78 2.42
N CYS A 74 -18.03 -3.05 1.60
CA CYS A 74 -18.04 -4.14 0.62
C CYS A 74 -16.88 -5.14 0.74
N ASP A 75 -16.01 -4.96 1.72
CA ASP A 75 -14.85 -5.82 2.01
C ASP A 75 -13.79 -5.88 0.90
N ALA A 76 -13.80 -4.92 -0.03
CA ALA A 76 -12.80 -4.84 -1.08
C ALA A 76 -11.45 -4.38 -0.52
N ASP A 77 -10.39 -5.11 -0.86
CA ASP A 77 -9.01 -4.76 -0.57
C ASP A 77 -8.50 -3.69 -1.54
N ILE A 78 -7.74 -2.72 -1.02
CA ILE A 78 -7.31 -1.52 -1.72
C ILE A 78 -5.82 -1.31 -1.47
N LEU A 79 -5.06 -1.14 -2.55
CA LEU A 79 -3.62 -0.84 -2.54
C LEU A 79 -3.36 0.59 -2.08
N GLU A 80 -2.10 0.89 -1.73
CA GLU A 80 -1.68 2.23 -1.29
C GLU A 80 -1.98 3.33 -2.33
N GLU A 81 -1.98 2.99 -3.62
CA GLU A 81 -2.32 3.93 -4.70
C GLU A 81 -3.83 4.18 -4.86
N GLY A 82 -4.67 3.56 -4.02
CA GLY A 82 -6.13 3.68 -4.06
C GLY A 82 -6.81 2.79 -5.12
N TRP A 83 -6.06 1.89 -5.75
CA TRP A 83 -6.60 0.89 -6.67
C TRP A 83 -7.08 -0.36 -5.94
N LEU A 84 -7.97 -1.12 -6.56
CA LEU A 84 -8.36 -2.43 -6.02
C LEU A 84 -7.15 -3.37 -6.02
N ALA A 85 -7.03 -4.17 -4.97
CA ALA A 85 -6.06 -5.24 -4.93
C ALA A 85 -6.30 -6.20 -6.13
N PRO A 86 -5.24 -6.65 -6.80
CA PRO A 86 -5.36 -7.48 -7.98
C PRO A 86 -5.93 -8.87 -7.63
N ASN A 87 -6.58 -9.50 -8.59
CA ASN A 87 -6.87 -10.92 -8.51
C ASN A 87 -5.58 -11.75 -8.74
N GLU A 88 -5.66 -13.07 -8.59
CA GLU A 88 -4.51 -13.98 -8.72
C GLU A 88 -3.80 -13.89 -10.08
N GLU A 89 -4.57 -13.74 -11.18
CA GLU A 89 -4.00 -13.62 -12.53
C GLU A 89 -3.19 -12.34 -12.68
N VAL A 90 -3.75 -11.20 -12.27
CA VAL A 90 -3.06 -9.91 -12.34
C VAL A 90 -1.88 -9.88 -11.38
N ALA A 91 -2.00 -10.45 -10.18
CA ALA A 91 -0.91 -10.54 -9.22
C ALA A 91 0.27 -11.35 -9.77
N SER A 92 0.02 -12.47 -10.43
CA SER A 92 1.08 -13.28 -11.07
C SER A 92 1.78 -12.53 -12.20
N GLU A 93 1.04 -11.77 -13.02
CA GLU A 93 1.65 -10.95 -14.07
C GLU A 93 2.47 -9.78 -13.50
N LEU A 94 2.03 -9.17 -12.39
CA LEU A 94 2.79 -8.15 -11.67
C LEU A 94 4.09 -8.71 -11.08
N GLU A 95 4.06 -9.91 -10.51
CA GLU A 95 5.25 -10.61 -10.02
C GLU A 95 6.25 -10.86 -11.15
N ARG A 96 5.77 -11.36 -12.31
CA ARG A 96 6.62 -11.52 -13.51
C ARG A 96 7.23 -10.21 -13.98
N LEU A 97 6.47 -9.11 -13.96
CA LEU A 97 6.99 -7.78 -14.31
C LEU A 97 8.08 -7.32 -13.33
N ASN A 98 7.93 -7.64 -12.04
CA ASN A 98 8.92 -7.30 -11.03
C ASN A 98 10.22 -8.11 -11.22
N GLU A 99 10.12 -9.41 -11.54
CA GLU A 99 11.28 -10.22 -11.92
C GLU A 99 12.05 -9.62 -13.11
N LEU A 100 11.33 -9.17 -14.14
CA LEU A 100 11.96 -8.53 -15.31
C LEU A 100 12.62 -7.18 -14.97
N LEU A 101 12.05 -6.41 -14.05
CA LEU A 101 12.67 -5.19 -13.54
C LEU A 101 13.96 -5.53 -12.77
N TYR A 102 13.93 -6.57 -11.95
CA TYR A 102 15.09 -7.01 -11.17
C TYR A 102 16.24 -7.55 -12.03
N ASP A 103 15.91 -8.17 -13.17
CA ASP A 103 16.86 -8.70 -14.15
C ASP A 103 17.37 -7.62 -15.14
N ASP A 104 17.06 -6.34 -14.91
CA ASP A 104 17.36 -5.22 -15.82
C ASP A 104 16.80 -5.40 -17.25
N ALA A 105 15.80 -6.26 -17.42
CA ALA A 105 15.15 -6.56 -18.71
C ALA A 105 14.03 -5.54 -19.05
N LEU A 106 13.56 -4.80 -18.05
CA LEU A 106 12.65 -3.67 -18.16
C LEU A 106 13.20 -2.51 -17.34
N ASP A 107 13.00 -1.28 -17.81
CA ASP A 107 13.26 -0.11 -16.98
C ASP A 107 12.08 0.18 -16.03
N TYR A 108 12.34 1.03 -15.03
CA TYR A 108 11.35 1.37 -14.01
C TYR A 108 10.11 2.06 -14.59
N ASP A 109 10.26 2.89 -15.63
CA ASP A 109 9.15 3.61 -16.24
C ASP A 109 8.24 2.66 -17.03
N GLU A 110 8.83 1.71 -17.75
CA GLU A 110 8.13 0.62 -18.45
C GLU A 110 7.36 -0.27 -17.46
N PHE A 111 8.00 -0.63 -16.35
CA PHE A 111 7.37 -1.37 -15.26
C PHE A 111 6.15 -0.63 -14.71
N GLN A 112 6.30 0.65 -14.34
CA GLN A 112 5.20 1.44 -13.78
C GLN A 112 4.05 1.63 -14.79
N ALA A 113 4.37 1.81 -16.07
CA ALA A 113 3.35 1.89 -17.13
C ALA A 113 2.58 0.59 -17.31
N ALA A 114 3.26 -0.56 -17.26
CA ALA A 114 2.62 -1.87 -17.34
C ALA A 114 1.76 -2.16 -16.11
N ARG A 115 2.30 -1.90 -14.90
CA ARG A 115 1.60 -2.03 -13.63
C ARG A 115 0.31 -1.22 -13.60
N LYS A 116 0.37 0.06 -14.01
CA LYS A 116 -0.82 0.92 -14.09
C LYS A 116 -1.90 0.35 -15.02
N ARG A 117 -1.53 -0.16 -16.20
CA ARG A 117 -2.49 -0.75 -17.15
C ARG A 117 -3.19 -1.99 -16.60
N LEU A 118 -2.48 -2.76 -15.78
CA LEU A 118 -3.01 -3.96 -15.14
C LEU A 118 -3.96 -3.63 -13.98
N LEU A 119 -3.61 -2.64 -13.16
CA LEU A 119 -4.37 -2.28 -11.95
C LEU A 119 -5.52 -1.29 -12.22
N ASP A 120 -5.40 -0.47 -13.25
CA ASP A 120 -6.46 0.43 -13.74
C ASP A 120 -6.73 0.16 -15.24
N PRO A 121 -7.49 -0.90 -15.58
CA PRO A 121 -7.86 -1.18 -16.97
C PRO A 121 -8.87 -0.17 -17.54
N GLY A 122 -9.25 0.86 -16.76
CA GLY A 122 -10.47 1.65 -16.94
C GLY A 122 -10.30 3.16 -16.90
N THR A 123 -9.22 3.72 -17.44
CA THR A 123 -9.22 5.11 -17.90
C THR A 123 -8.98 5.16 -19.42
N PRO A 124 -10.01 5.37 -20.27
CA PRO A 124 -9.77 5.70 -21.68
C PRO A 124 -8.98 7.01 -21.73
N SER A 125 -7.83 6.98 -22.44
CA SER A 125 -7.05 8.18 -22.77
C SER A 125 -7.82 9.14 -23.67
#